data_AF-A0AAD5L711-F1
#
_entry.id   AF-A0AAD5L711-F1
#
_cell.length_a   1.000
_cell.length_b   1.000
_cell.length_c   1.000
_cell.angle_alpha   90.00
_cell.angle_beta   90.00
_cell.angle_gamma   90.00
#
_symmetry.space_group_name_H-M   'P 1'
#
loop_
_entity.id
_entity.type
_entity.pdbx_description
1 polymer ?
#
loop_
_entity_poly.entity_id
_entity_poly.type
_entity_poly.pdbx_seq_one_letter_code
_entity_poly.pdbx_strand_id
1 'polypeptide(L)'
;MSTCFDCIANAQCEFWGESVFSNRPTRPALTLRNTCIEGPPTQSANGACFAHQWFYASCPQDSRTTGILILVALFVYLACFASGMGSMPWAINAEIYPLRVRSFALSVATSVNWIANLIVSFTFLSIINAFSAAGAFWFYASIATVGFAYLYAELPETKGLTLEEIQVMFERRRAYEHLEK
;
A
#
# COMPACT_ATOMS: atom_id res chain seq x y z
N MET A 1 -10.35 -17.03 -16.65
CA MET A 1 -9.10 -16.82 -15.89
C MET A 1 -7.96 -17.31 -16.76
N SER A 2 -7.15 -16.39 -17.29
CA SER A 2 -6.09 -16.73 -18.26
C SER A 2 -4.68 -16.49 -17.72
N THR A 3 -4.53 -15.81 -16.57
CA THR A 3 -3.22 -15.50 -15.99
C THR A 3 -3.08 -16.06 -14.57
N CYS A 4 -1.83 -16.33 -14.17
CA CYS A 4 -1.51 -16.85 -12.84
C CYS A 4 -1.99 -15.94 -11.70
N PHE A 5 -1.92 -14.62 -11.89
CA PHE A 5 -2.39 -13.65 -10.90
C PHE A 5 -3.90 -13.73 -10.68
N ASP A 6 -4.68 -13.95 -11.75
CA ASP A 6 -6.13 -14.17 -11.63
C ASP A 6 -6.44 -15.45 -10.84
N CYS A 7 -5.56 -16.46 -10.95
CA CYS A 7 -5.70 -17.72 -10.24
C CYS A 7 -5.37 -17.59 -8.75
N ILE A 8 -4.27 -16.91 -8.38
CA ILE A 8 -3.92 -16.66 -6.95
C ILE A 8 -5.01 -15.86 -6.22
N ALA A 9 -5.75 -15.01 -6.94
CA ALA A 9 -6.87 -14.28 -6.38
C ALA A 9 -8.07 -15.18 -6.00
N ASN A 10 -8.13 -16.43 -6.47
CA ASN A 10 -9.18 -17.39 -6.17
C ASN A 10 -8.63 -18.56 -5.34
N ALA A 11 -9.13 -18.71 -4.12
CA ALA A 11 -8.70 -19.75 -3.19
C ALA A 11 -8.98 -21.20 -3.66
N GLN A 12 -9.74 -21.40 -4.74
CA GLN A 12 -10.06 -22.70 -5.33
C GLN A 12 -9.33 -22.94 -6.68
N CYS A 13 -8.40 -22.06 -7.06
CA CYS A 13 -7.74 -22.13 -8.35
C CYS A 13 -6.29 -22.64 -8.24
N GLU A 14 -5.89 -23.47 -9.20
CA GLU A 14 -4.53 -23.96 -9.42
C GLU A 14 -3.96 -23.40 -10.73
N PHE A 15 -2.70 -22.93 -10.69
CA PHE A 15 -2.03 -22.44 -11.89
C PHE A 15 -0.98 -23.43 -12.42
N TRP A 16 -1.08 -23.74 -13.72
CA TRP A 16 -0.15 -24.63 -14.43
C TRP A 16 1.05 -23.85 -14.98
N GLY A 17 2.22 -24.05 -14.38
CA GLY A 17 3.50 -23.49 -14.86
C GLY A 17 4.29 -24.50 -15.70
N GLU A 18 4.93 -24.04 -16.77
CA GLU A 18 5.70 -24.92 -17.65
C GLU A 18 6.97 -25.44 -16.95
N SER A 19 7.03 -26.74 -16.65
CA SER A 19 8.27 -27.40 -16.24
C SER A 19 9.01 -27.90 -17.48
N VAL A 20 10.11 -27.24 -17.85
CA VAL A 20 11.02 -27.71 -18.91
C VAL A 20 11.68 -29.03 -18.47
N PHE A 21 11.22 -30.17 -19.00
CA PHE A 21 12.02 -31.38 -19.05
C PHE A 21 11.92 -32.03 -20.43
N SER A 22 13.03 -31.94 -21.18
CA SER A 22 13.25 -32.69 -22.41
C SER A 22 13.39 -34.18 -22.11
N ASN A 23 12.90 -35.00 -23.06
CA ASN A 23 13.09 -36.44 -23.22
C ASN A 23 12.16 -37.39 -22.43
N ARG A 24 10.95 -37.67 -22.93
CA ARG A 24 10.49 -39.05 -23.26
C ARG A 24 9.36 -39.05 -24.32
N PRO A 25 9.41 -39.96 -25.31
CA PRO A 25 8.32 -40.19 -26.25
C PRO A 25 7.44 -41.32 -25.71
N THR A 26 6.18 -41.05 -25.33
CA THR A 26 5.05 -42.01 -25.31
C THR A 26 3.94 -41.51 -24.38
N ARG A 27 3.09 -40.60 -24.88
CA ARG A 27 1.64 -40.47 -24.58
C ARG A 27 1.16 -39.15 -25.21
N PRO A 28 -0.11 -39.08 -25.68
CA PRO A 28 -0.64 -37.83 -26.20
C PRO A 28 -0.74 -36.83 -25.03
N ALA A 29 0.19 -35.88 -25.00
CA ALA A 29 0.19 -34.78 -24.05
C ALA A 29 -0.92 -33.82 -24.46
N LEU A 30 -1.98 -33.72 -23.66
CA LEU A 30 -2.81 -32.53 -23.66
C LEU A 30 -1.94 -31.41 -23.07
N THR A 31 -1.32 -30.62 -23.95
CA THR A 31 -0.48 -29.47 -23.58
C THR A 31 -1.38 -28.33 -23.11
N LEU A 32 -1.83 -28.40 -21.86
CA LEU A 32 -2.53 -27.31 -21.17
C LEU A 32 -1.50 -26.30 -20.65
N ARG A 33 -0.90 -25.55 -21.58
CA ARG A 33 0.12 -24.53 -21.25
C ARG A 33 -0.57 -23.28 -20.69
N ASN A 34 -0.12 -22.77 -19.54
CA ASN A 34 -0.61 -21.53 -18.92
C ASN A 34 -2.12 -21.49 -18.64
N THR A 35 -2.72 -22.62 -18.24
CA THR A 35 -4.15 -22.69 -17.94
C THR A 35 -4.41 -22.73 -16.44
N CYS A 36 -5.47 -22.03 -16.01
CA CYS A 36 -6.01 -22.06 -14.66
C CYS A 36 -7.04 -23.20 -14.56
N ILE A 37 -6.96 -24.05 -13.54
CA ILE A 37 -7.86 -25.19 -13.30
C ILE A 37 -8.38 -25.11 -11.85
N GLU A 38 -9.59 -25.61 -11.58
CA GLU A 38 -10.11 -25.70 -10.20
C GLU A 38 -9.43 -26.85 -9.43
N GLY A 39 -8.95 -26.60 -8.21
CA GLY A 39 -8.20 -27.56 -7.40
C GLY A 39 -8.74 -27.81 -5.99
N PRO A 40 -8.26 -28.85 -5.28
CA PRO A 40 -8.73 -29.21 -3.95
C PRO A 40 -8.35 -28.15 -2.89
N PRO A 41 -9.20 -27.89 -1.88
CA PRO A 41 -9.06 -26.77 -0.95
C PRO A 41 -7.91 -26.88 0.08
N THR A 42 -7.08 -27.93 0.09
CA THR A 42 -6.24 -28.29 1.26
C THR A 42 -4.83 -28.84 0.97
N GLN A 43 -4.14 -28.41 -0.09
CA GLN A 43 -2.72 -28.76 -0.28
C GLN A 43 -1.80 -27.53 -0.28
N SER A 44 -0.74 -27.61 0.54
CA SER A 44 0.07 -26.48 0.96
C SER A 44 1.36 -26.38 0.14
N ALA A 45 1.59 -25.18 -0.40
CA ALA A 45 2.78 -24.67 -1.07
C ALA A 45 3.15 -25.24 -2.46
N ASN A 46 3.10 -26.55 -2.70
CA ASN A 46 3.53 -27.16 -3.96
C ASN A 46 3.11 -28.63 -4.03
N GLY A 47 2.26 -28.98 -5.00
CA GLY A 47 1.85 -30.36 -5.29
C GLY A 47 2.65 -30.92 -6.46
N ALA A 48 2.81 -32.24 -6.51
CA ALA A 48 3.29 -32.95 -7.69
C ALA A 48 2.21 -33.93 -8.14
N CYS A 49 1.80 -33.84 -9.40
CA CYS A 49 1.00 -34.88 -10.06
C CYS A 49 1.88 -35.47 -11.16
N PHE A 50 1.69 -36.73 -11.52
CA PHE A 50 2.58 -37.53 -12.39
C PHE A 50 3.35 -36.66 -13.43
N ALA A 51 4.62 -36.36 -13.15
CA ALA A 51 5.56 -35.58 -13.98
C ALA A 51 5.35 -34.04 -14.13
N HIS A 52 4.48 -33.38 -13.37
CA HIS A 52 4.22 -31.92 -13.45
C HIS A 52 4.15 -31.23 -12.06
N GLN A 53 4.63 -29.96 -12.00
CA GLN A 53 4.56 -29.07 -10.82
C GLN A 53 3.39 -28.07 -10.95
N TRP A 54 2.65 -27.86 -9.86
CA TRP A 54 1.49 -26.97 -9.77
C TRP A 54 1.74 -25.93 -8.67
N PHE A 55 1.32 -24.68 -8.90
CA PHE A 55 1.47 -23.61 -7.92
C PHE A 55 0.11 -23.11 -7.44
N TYR A 56 -0.03 -23.01 -6.11
CA TYR A 56 -1.27 -22.64 -5.42
C TYR A 56 -1.25 -21.21 -4.86
N ALA A 57 -0.06 -20.72 -4.48
CA ALA A 57 0.11 -19.47 -3.76
C ALA A 57 1.20 -18.56 -4.37
N SER A 58 1.78 -18.94 -5.51
CA SER A 58 2.94 -18.26 -6.08
C SER A 58 2.95 -18.38 -7.60
N CYS A 59 3.24 -17.28 -8.30
CA CYS A 59 3.48 -17.36 -9.74
C CYS A 59 4.96 -17.61 -10.02
N PRO A 60 5.32 -18.55 -10.91
CA PRO A 60 6.69 -18.66 -11.40
C PRO A 60 7.06 -17.34 -12.09
N GLN A 61 8.01 -16.62 -11.49
CA GLN A 61 8.43 -15.30 -11.96
C GLN A 61 9.64 -15.47 -12.86
N ASP A 62 9.42 -15.48 -14.18
CA ASP A 62 10.45 -15.78 -15.18
C ASP A 62 11.61 -14.75 -15.25
N SER A 63 11.50 -13.60 -14.60
CA SER A 63 12.53 -12.55 -14.63
C SER A 63 12.99 -12.13 -13.23
N ARG A 64 14.22 -12.54 -12.87
CA ARG A 64 14.94 -12.08 -11.66
C ARG A 64 14.95 -10.54 -11.56
N THR A 65 15.01 -9.86 -12.70
CA THR A 65 14.98 -8.40 -12.81
C THR A 65 13.71 -7.79 -12.21
N THR A 66 12.53 -8.37 -12.45
CA THR A 66 11.25 -7.82 -11.95
C THR A 66 11.18 -7.90 -10.42
N GLY A 67 11.65 -8.99 -9.82
CA GLY A 67 11.72 -9.12 -8.36
C GLY A 67 12.64 -8.07 -7.73
N ILE A 68 13.82 -7.86 -8.32
CA ILE A 68 14.76 -6.83 -7.85
C ILE A 68 14.15 -5.42 -7.97
N LEU A 69 13.46 -5.12 -9.08
CA LEU A 69 12.81 -3.83 -9.28
C LEU A 69 11.75 -3.54 -8.23
N ILE A 70 10.90 -4.52 -7.89
CA ILE A 70 9.87 -4.38 -6.83
C ILE A 70 10.53 -4.11 -5.47
N LEU A 71 11.60 -4.83 -5.15
CA LEU A 71 12.33 -4.63 -3.89
C LEU A 71 12.95 -3.22 -3.81
N VAL A 72 13.63 -2.78 -4.87
CA VAL A 72 14.23 -1.44 -4.92
C VAL A 72 13.14 -0.36 -4.80
N ALA A 73 12.02 -0.52 -5.50
CA ALA A 73 10.89 0.41 -5.41
C ALA A 73 10.32 0.48 -3.99
N LEU A 74 10.18 -0.66 -3.31
CA LEU A 74 9.74 -0.71 -1.91
C LEU A 74 10.72 0.02 -0.98
N PHE A 75 12.02 -0.17 -1.14
CA PHE A 75 13.02 0.53 -0.34
C PHE A 75 12.99 2.05 -0.53
N VAL A 76 12.86 2.51 -1.77
CA VAL A 76 12.73 3.94 -2.08
C VAL A 76 11.47 4.51 -1.44
N TYR A 77 10.34 3.80 -1.57
CA TYR A 77 9.08 4.19 -0.92
C TYR A 77 9.24 4.34 0.60
N LEU A 78 9.84 3.35 1.26
CA LEU A 78 10.06 3.38 2.72
C LEU A 78 11.00 4.51 3.14
N ALA A 79 12.06 4.78 2.37
CA ALA A 79 12.99 5.87 2.66
C ALA A 79 12.32 7.25 2.55
N CYS A 80 11.52 7.47 1.51
CA CYS A 80 10.73 8.70 1.35
C CYS A 80 9.66 8.83 2.44
N PHE A 81 8.97 7.74 2.78
CA PHE A 81 7.95 7.76 3.82
C PHE A 81 8.56 8.06 5.20
N ALA A 82 9.67 7.42 5.56
CA ALA A 82 10.31 7.59 6.87
C ALA A 82 10.85 9.02 7.10
N SER A 83 11.39 9.66 6.05
CA SER A 83 11.95 11.01 6.13
C SER A 83 10.89 12.12 6.12
N GLY A 84 9.75 11.90 5.46
CA GLY A 84 8.65 12.88 5.39
C GLY A 84 7.49 12.51 6.31
N MET A 85 6.54 11.73 5.78
CA MET A 85 5.25 11.43 6.43
C MET A 85 5.35 10.61 7.72
N GLY A 86 6.46 9.92 7.95
CA GLY A 86 6.65 9.07 9.13
C GLY A 86 6.85 9.87 10.42
N SER A 87 7.58 10.98 10.37
CA SER A 87 7.94 11.79 11.55
C SER A 87 7.26 13.16 11.57
N MET A 88 7.04 13.79 10.41
CA MET A 88 6.56 15.17 10.33
C MET A 88 5.17 15.38 10.95
N PRO A 89 4.14 14.55 10.70
CA PRO A 89 2.82 14.77 11.30
C PRO A 89 2.84 14.74 12.83
N TRP A 90 3.72 13.92 13.42
CA TRP A 90 3.88 13.83 14.87
C TRP A 90 4.60 15.04 15.44
N ALA A 91 5.64 15.53 14.75
CA ALA A 91 6.36 16.74 15.13
C ALA A 91 5.48 18.00 15.02
N ILE A 92 4.82 18.19 13.89
CA ILE A 92 3.94 19.35 13.64
C ILE A 92 2.80 19.39 14.66
N ASN A 93 2.13 18.27 14.92
CA ASN A 93 1.08 18.19 15.94
C ASN A 93 1.60 18.58 17.33
N ALA A 94 2.89 18.39 17.62
CA ALA A 94 3.49 18.81 18.87
C ALA A 94 3.78 20.33 18.93
N GLU A 95 3.95 20.99 17.77
CA GLU A 95 4.35 22.39 17.65
C GLU A 95 3.17 23.36 17.48
N ILE A 96 2.13 22.97 16.74
CA ILE A 96 1.03 23.88 16.37
C ILE A 96 0.05 24.18 17.51
N TYR A 97 -0.05 23.29 18.50
CA TYR A 97 -1.07 23.42 19.55
C TYR A 97 -0.56 24.26 20.73
N PRO A 98 -1.37 25.21 21.24
CA PRO A 98 -0.98 26.00 22.41
C PRO A 98 -0.90 25.12 23.66
N LEU A 99 0.05 25.44 24.54
CA LEU A 99 0.43 24.61 25.70
C LEU A 99 -0.77 24.18 26.58
N ARG A 100 -1.78 25.03 26.72
CA ARG A 100 -2.94 24.78 27.59
C ARG A 100 -3.84 23.63 27.12
N VAL A 101 -3.92 23.40 25.81
CA VAL A 101 -4.83 22.39 25.21
C VAL A 101 -4.09 21.31 24.43
N ARG A 102 -2.76 21.37 24.40
CA ARG A 102 -1.90 20.47 23.61
C ARG A 102 -2.20 18.99 23.84
N SER A 103 -2.28 18.55 25.10
CA SER A 103 -2.54 17.13 25.40
C SER A 103 -3.90 16.66 24.89
N PHE A 104 -4.93 17.51 25.00
CA PHE A 104 -6.26 17.20 24.49
C PHE A 104 -6.26 17.16 22.95
N ALA A 105 -5.69 18.18 22.29
CA ALA A 105 -5.60 18.23 20.84
C ALA A 105 -4.82 17.03 20.26
N LEU A 106 -3.70 16.65 20.90
CA LEU A 106 -2.93 15.46 20.55
C LEU A 106 -3.75 14.17 20.70
N SER A 107 -4.55 14.02 21.76
CA SER A 107 -5.42 12.84 21.93
C SER A 107 -6.49 12.73 20.84
N VAL A 108 -7.05 13.86 20.40
CA VAL A 108 -8.03 13.89 19.30
C VAL A 108 -7.36 13.55 17.97
N ALA A 109 -6.22 14.18 17.67
CA ALA A 109 -5.46 13.93 16.45
C ALA A 109 -5.04 12.45 16.32
N THR A 110 -4.55 11.86 17.41
CA THR A 110 -4.19 10.44 17.45
C THR A 110 -5.41 9.52 17.31
N SER A 111 -6.53 9.84 17.97
CA SER A 111 -7.77 9.07 17.81
C SER A 111 -8.25 9.06 16.36
N VAL A 112 -8.24 10.21 15.69
CA VAL A 112 -8.59 10.32 14.26
C VAL A 112 -7.62 9.52 13.38
N ASN A 113 -6.31 9.55 13.68
CA ASN A 113 -5.32 8.76 12.96
C ASN A 113 -5.60 7.25 13.06
N TRP A 114 -5.88 6.74 14.25
CA TRP A 114 -6.20 5.32 14.46
C TRP A 114 -7.52 4.92 13.80
N ILE A 115 -8.54 5.79 13.85
CA ILE A 115 -9.81 5.55 13.15
C ILE A 115 -9.58 5.49 11.63
N ALA A 116 -8.80 6.42 11.07
CA ALA A 116 -8.47 6.41 9.65
C ALA A 116 -7.71 5.14 9.26
N ASN A 117 -6.77 4.68 10.10
CA ASN A 117 -6.05 3.42 9.89
C ASN A 117 -7.01 2.21 9.85
N LEU A 118 -7.98 2.16 10.77
CA LEU A 118 -9.00 1.12 10.79
C LEU A 118 -9.89 1.16 9.54
N ILE A 119 -10.29 2.35 9.09
CA ILE A 119 -11.07 2.52 7.85
C ILE A 119 -10.27 2.00 6.64
N VAL A 120 -9.00 2.39 6.51
CA VAL A 120 -8.14 1.90 5.42
C VAL A 120 -8.02 0.38 5.47
N SER A 121 -7.79 -0.19 6.65
CA SER A 121 -7.65 -1.64 6.83
C SER A 121 -8.92 -2.40 6.40
N PHE A 122 -10.12 -1.90 6.72
CA PHE A 122 -11.38 -2.52 6.30
C PHE A 122 -11.71 -2.29 4.83
N THR A 123 -11.36 -1.14 4.28
CA THR A 123 -11.67 -0.81 2.87
C THR A 123 -10.70 -1.42 1.88
N PHE A 124 -9.45 -1.70 2.28
CA PHE A 124 -8.38 -2.13 1.39
C PHE A 124 -8.76 -3.37 0.58
N LEU A 125 -9.21 -4.44 1.23
CA LEU A 125 -9.56 -5.68 0.54
C LEU A 125 -10.79 -5.51 -0.36
N SER A 126 -11.76 -4.71 0.07
CA SER A 126 -12.97 -4.41 -0.70
C SER A 126 -12.64 -3.65 -1.99
N ILE A 127 -11.72 -2.67 -1.90
CA ILE A 127 -11.28 -1.87 -3.05
C ILE A 127 -10.44 -2.71 -4.02
N ILE A 128 -9.57 -3.60 -3.52
CA ILE A 128 -8.81 -4.52 -4.38
C ILE A 128 -9.75 -5.40 -5.19
N ASN A 129 -10.81 -5.94 -4.57
CA ASN A 129 -11.79 -6.78 -5.25
C ASN A 129 -12.58 -5.99 -6.32
N ALA A 130 -12.74 -4.67 -6.17
CA ALA A 130 -13.46 -3.83 -7.12
C ALA A 130 -12.58 -3.28 -8.27
N PHE A 131 -11.34 -2.86 -7.98
CA PHE A 131 -10.49 -2.08 -8.89
C PHE A 131 -9.15 -2.75 -9.25
N SER A 132 -8.90 -3.98 -8.79
CA SER A 132 -7.58 -4.65 -8.82
C SER A 132 -6.56 -4.01 -7.86
N ALA A 133 -5.50 -4.74 -7.55
CA ALA A 133 -4.43 -4.29 -6.65
C ALA A 133 -3.80 -2.97 -7.13
N ALA A 134 -3.49 -2.85 -8.43
CA ALA A 134 -2.92 -1.63 -9.00
C ALA A 134 -3.87 -0.43 -8.86
N GLY A 135 -5.17 -0.62 -9.10
CA GLY A 135 -6.18 0.42 -8.95
C GLY A 135 -6.33 0.89 -7.50
N ALA A 136 -6.27 -0.03 -6.54
CA ALA A 136 -6.30 0.29 -5.11
C ALA A 136 -5.10 1.18 -4.69
N PHE A 137 -3.88 0.87 -5.13
CA PHE A 137 -2.70 1.69 -4.83
C PHE A 137 -2.82 3.10 -5.41
N TRP A 138 -3.26 3.24 -6.66
CA TRP A 138 -3.48 4.56 -7.28
C TRP A 138 -4.57 5.36 -6.57
N PHE A 139 -5.65 4.70 -6.13
CA PHE A 139 -6.71 5.34 -5.36
C PHE A 139 -6.17 5.94 -4.06
N TYR A 140 -5.48 5.15 -3.23
CA TYR A 140 -4.89 5.67 -1.99
C TYR A 140 -3.79 6.71 -2.24
N ALA A 141 -2.98 6.55 -3.28
CA ALA A 141 -1.97 7.54 -3.67
C ALA A 141 -2.60 8.90 -4.05
N SER A 142 -3.75 8.88 -4.74
CA SER A 142 -4.47 10.10 -5.10
C SER A 142 -4.99 10.85 -3.88
N ILE A 143 -5.59 10.13 -2.92
CA ILE A 143 -6.06 10.72 -1.65
C ILE A 143 -4.88 11.30 -0.86
N ALA A 144 -3.77 10.57 -0.77
CA ALA A 144 -2.57 11.05 -0.11
C ALA A 144 -2.00 12.31 -0.77
N THR A 145 -2.01 12.38 -2.10
CA THR A 145 -1.52 13.54 -2.87
C THR A 145 -2.39 14.77 -2.62
N VAL A 146 -3.72 14.62 -2.61
CA VAL A 146 -4.65 15.72 -2.29
C VAL A 146 -4.44 16.20 -0.85
N GLY A 147 -4.31 15.26 0.10
CA GLY A 147 -4.01 15.60 1.49
C GLY A 147 -2.67 16.33 1.66
N PHE A 148 -1.63 15.89 0.94
CA PHE A 148 -0.33 16.55 0.94
C PHE A 148 -0.42 17.97 0.34
N ALA A 149 -1.13 18.16 -0.77
CA ALA A 149 -1.32 19.47 -1.39
C ALA A 149 -2.07 20.43 -0.45
N TYR A 150 -3.10 19.94 0.26
CA TYR A 150 -3.81 20.72 1.26
C TYR A 150 -2.89 21.16 2.42
N LEU A 151 -2.12 20.21 2.98
CA LEU A 151 -1.17 20.52 4.05
C LEU A 151 -0.09 21.51 3.59
N TYR A 152 0.42 21.37 2.37
CA TYR A 152 1.41 22.27 1.81
C TYR A 152 0.89 23.71 1.64
N ALA A 153 -0.38 23.89 1.32
CA ALA A 153 -1.00 25.21 1.17
C ALA A 153 -1.33 25.87 2.52
N GLU A 154 -1.89 25.10 3.45
CA GLU A 154 -2.43 25.63 4.71
C GLU A 154 -1.39 25.73 5.82
N LEU A 155 -0.41 24.83 5.87
CA LEU A 155 0.55 24.78 6.97
C LEU A 155 1.72 25.74 6.73
N PRO A 156 1.91 26.78 7.55
CA PRO A 156 3.10 27.62 7.48
C PRO A 156 4.32 26.86 8.00
N GLU A 157 5.51 27.18 7.47
CA GLU A 157 6.78 26.58 7.89
C GLU A 157 7.07 26.93 9.37
N THR A 158 7.18 25.93 10.24
CA THR A 158 7.47 26.09 11.67
C THR A 158 8.95 25.92 12.03
N LYS A 159 9.79 25.56 11.05
CA LYS A 159 11.19 25.21 11.28
C LYS A 159 12.02 26.39 11.81
N GLY A 160 12.70 26.14 12.93
CA GLY A 160 13.68 27.06 13.51
C GLY A 160 13.07 28.19 14.35
N LEU A 161 11.77 28.15 14.61
CA LEU A 161 11.05 29.08 15.48
C LEU A 161 10.84 28.49 16.87
N THR A 162 10.76 29.33 17.90
CA THR A 162 10.34 28.87 19.22
C THR A 162 8.83 28.62 19.26
N LEU A 163 8.37 27.84 20.24
CA LEU A 163 6.94 27.53 20.40
C LEU A 163 6.09 28.80 20.61
N GLU A 164 6.65 29.82 21.23
CA GLU A 164 6.01 31.12 21.45
C GLU A 164 5.89 31.92 20.15
N GLU A 165 6.95 31.93 19.33
CA GLU A 165 6.96 32.60 18.02
C GLU A 165 5.95 31.97 17.06
N ILE A 166 5.82 30.64 17.08
CA ILE A 166 4.83 29.89 16.30
C ILE A 166 3.41 30.31 16.72
N GLN A 167 3.13 30.43 18.01
CA GLN A 167 1.81 30.87 18.51
C GLN A 167 1.47 32.28 18.02
N VAL A 168 2.41 33.22 18.11
CA VAL A 168 2.23 34.60 17.63
C VAL A 168 2.00 34.63 16.11
N MET A 169 2.70 33.77 15.35
CA MET A 169 2.49 33.66 13.90
C MET A 169 1.05 33.23 13.56
N PHE A 170 0.54 32.20 14.22
CA PHE A 170 -0.83 31.72 14.00
C PHE A 170 -1.89 32.74 14.42
N GLU A 171 -1.68 33.45 15.53
CA GLU A 171 -2.56 34.55 15.97
C GLU A 171 -2.58 35.69 14.94
N ARG A 172 -1.41 36.08 14.43
CA ARG A 172 -1.28 37.14 13.42
C ARG A 172 -1.95 36.75 12.10
N ARG A 173 -1.78 35.50 11.65
CA ARG A 173 -2.43 34.99 10.43
C ARG A 173 -3.95 35.03 10.55
N ARG A 174 -4.50 34.59 11.68
CA ARG A 174 -5.94 34.65 11.97
C ARG A 174 -6.46 36.09 11.95
N ALA A 175 -5.70 37.05 12.51
CA ALA A 175 -6.09 38.45 12.50
C ALA A 175 -6.15 39.03 11.07
N TYR A 176 -5.20 38.69 10.20
CA TYR A 176 -5.23 39.09 8.79
C TYR A 176 -6.45 38.53 8.05
N GLU A 177 -6.76 37.25 8.22
CA GLU A 177 -7.95 36.61 7.61
C GLU A 177 -9.28 37.26 8.05
N HIS A 178 -9.34 37.83 9.25
CA HIS A 178 -10.52 38.55 9.72
C HIS A 178 -10.66 39.97 9.15
N LEU A 179 -9.55 40.57 8.68
CA LEU A 179 -9.57 41.90 8.07
C LEU A 179 -9.90 41.85 6.57
N GLU A 180 -9.71 40.69 5.94
CA GLU A 180 -9.99 40.47 4.50
C GLU A 180 -11.45 40.10 4.23
N LYS A 181 -12.22 39.74 5.26
CA LYS A 181 -13.66 39.43 5.19
C LYS A 181 -14.52 40.65 5.52
#